data_AF-A0A942CQQ9-F1
#
_entry.id   AF-A0A942CQQ9-F1
#
_cell.length_a   1.000
_cell.length_b   1.000
_cell.length_c   1.000
_cell.angle_alpha   90.00
_cell.angle_beta   90.00
_cell.angle_gamma   90.00
#
_symmetry.space_group_name_H-M   'P 1'
#
loop_
_entity.id
_entity.type
_entity.pdbx_description
1 polymer ?
#
loop_
_entity_poly.entity_id
_entity_poly.type
_entity_poly.pdbx_seq_one_letter_code
_entity_poly.pdbx_strand_id
1 'polypeptide(L)' 'MAARKVLDRQPGSTPDVRREGDSLTFMLEVAGAPERIKLVLRCTQTDIFASVVQVGEAPGSSQPS' A
#
# COMPACT_ATOMS: atom_id res chain seq x y z
N MET A 1 -16.30 -10.17 -24.40
CA MET A 1 -16.06 -11.15 -23.32
C MET A 1 -15.18 -10.51 -22.27
N ALA A 2 -15.42 -10.87 -21.01
CA ALA A 2 -15.06 -10.12 -19.81
C ALA A 2 -13.54 -9.92 -19.60
N ALA A 3 -13.11 -8.65 -19.54
CA ALA A 3 -11.80 -8.24 -19.02
C ALA A 3 -11.71 -8.38 -17.48
N ARG A 4 -12.28 -9.46 -16.92
CA ARG A 4 -12.59 -9.59 -15.49
C ARG A 4 -11.86 -10.74 -14.80
N LYS A 5 -10.70 -11.18 -15.31
CA LYS A 5 -10.05 -12.40 -14.79
C LYS A 5 -8.52 -12.39 -14.65
N VAL A 6 -7.83 -11.27 -14.91
CA VAL A 6 -6.35 -11.27 -14.85
C VAL A 6 -5.80 -10.70 -13.54
N LEU A 7 -6.55 -9.88 -12.81
CA LEU A 7 -6.08 -9.27 -11.56
C LEU A 7 -6.06 -10.24 -10.35
N ASP A 8 -6.91 -11.28 -10.34
CA ASP A 8 -7.14 -12.10 -9.13
C ASP A 8 -6.13 -13.24 -8.90
N ARG A 9 -5.09 -13.41 -9.75
CA ARG A 9 -4.27 -14.63 -9.74
C ARG A 9 -2.77 -14.46 -9.94
N GLN A 10 -2.28 -13.24 -10.15
CA GLN A 10 -0.84 -13.03 -10.13
C GLN A 10 -0.42 -12.66 -8.70
N PRO A 11 0.65 -13.28 -8.17
CA PRO A 11 1.22 -12.81 -6.91
C PRO A 11 1.61 -11.34 -7.11
N GLY A 12 0.95 -10.46 -6.35
CA GLY A 12 1.31 -9.05 -6.32
C GLY A 12 2.70 -8.86 -5.71
N SER A 13 3.23 -7.64 -5.83
CA SER A 13 4.45 -7.24 -5.13
C SER A 13 4.31 -7.48 -3.62
N THR A 14 5.41 -7.86 -2.97
CA THR A 14 5.45 -7.99 -1.51
C THR A 14 5.06 -6.64 -0.87
N PRO A 15 4.12 -6.62 0.09
CA PRO A 15 3.76 -5.38 0.77
C PRO A 15 4.91 -4.84 1.61
N ASP A 16 4.98 -3.51 1.76
CA ASP A 16 5.73 -2.90 2.86
C ASP A 16 4.91 -3.10 4.14
N VAL A 17 5.54 -3.68 5.17
CA VAL A 17 4.90 -4.02 6.44
C VAL A 17 5.60 -3.28 7.56
N ARG A 18 4.84 -2.46 8.29
CA ARG A 18 5.32 -1.71 9.44
C ARG A 18 4.61 -2.16 10.70
N ARG A 19 5.36 -2.36 11.77
CA ARG A 19 4.83 -2.71 13.08
C ARG A 19 5.07 -1.56 14.05
N GLU A 20 3.99 -1.10 14.67
CA GLU A 20 4.00 -0.02 15.67
C GLU A 20 3.25 -0.50 16.91
N GLY A 21 4.00 -1.00 17.90
CA GLY A 21 3.43 -1.67 19.07
C GLY A 21 2.58 -2.89 18.67
N ASP A 22 1.28 -2.81 19.00
CA ASP A 22 0.26 -3.82 18.68
C ASP A 22 -0.48 -3.56 17.36
N SER A 23 -0.08 -2.52 16.61
CA SER A 23 -0.61 -2.25 15.28
C SER A 23 0.33 -2.80 14.20
N LEU A 24 -0.26 -3.39 13.16
CA LEU A 24 0.41 -3.80 11.92
C LEU A 24 -0.18 -3.01 10.77
N THR A 25 0.67 -2.34 10.00
CA THR A 25 0.28 -1.57 8.83
C THR A 25 0.88 -2.20 7.58
N PHE A 26 0.04 -2.54 6.61
CA PHE A 26 0.43 -3.06 5.31
C PHE A 26 0.20 -1.98 4.26
N MET A 27 1.21 -1.69 3.45
CA MET A 27 1.09 -0.83 2.29
C MET A 27 1.20 -1.68 1.03
N LEU A 28 0.09 -1.77 0.29
CA LEU A 28 -0.13 -2.67 -0.82
C LEU A 28 -0.12 -1.89 -2.13
N GLU A 29 0.56 -2.45 -3.13
CA GLU A 29 0.43 -2.01 -4.51
C GLU A 29 -0.91 -2.48 -5.07
N VAL A 30 -1.61 -1.60 -5.77
CA VAL A 30 -2.88 -1.94 -6.41
C VAL A 30 -2.61 -2.14 -7.89
N ALA A 31 -2.76 -3.36 -8.37
CA ALA A 31 -2.54 -3.67 -9.78
C ALA A 31 -3.51 -2.86 -10.67
N GLY A 32 -2.96 -2.17 -11.66
CA GLY A 32 -3.70 -1.26 -12.54
C GLY A 32 -3.93 0.14 -11.97
N ALA A 33 -3.52 0.42 -10.72
CA ALA A 33 -3.48 1.77 -10.18
C ALA A 33 -2.12 2.44 -10.49
N PRO A 34 -2.06 3.78 -10.55
CA PRO A 34 -0.79 4.50 -10.63
C PRO A 34 0.11 4.13 -9.44
N GLU A 35 1.43 4.07 -9.64
CA GLU A 35 2.41 3.66 -8.62
C GLU A 35 2.30 4.46 -7.29
N ARG A 36 1.85 5.71 -7.39
CA ARG A 36 1.64 6.62 -6.27
C ARG A 36 0.39 6.31 -5.45
N ILE A 37 -0.50 5.45 -5.93
CA ILE A 37 -1.71 5.05 -5.21
C ILE A 37 -1.44 3.72 -4.53
N LYS A 38 -1.55 3.71 -3.20
CA LYS A 38 -1.39 2.50 -2.38
C LYS A 38 -2.65 2.24 -1.56
N LEU A 39 -2.96 0.97 -1.34
CA LEU A 39 -3.94 0.55 -0.35
C LEU A 39 -3.21 0.34 0.97
N VAL A 40 -3.68 1.01 2.04
CA VAL A 40 -3.13 0.86 3.38
C VAL A 40 -4.13 0.11 4.23
N LEU A 41 -3.69 -1.01 4.81
CA LEU A 41 -4.44 -1.76 5.81
C LEU A 41 -3.75 -1.59 7.16
N ARG A 42 -4.46 -1.07 8.16
CA ARG A 42 -3.97 -1.03 9.54
C ARG A 42 -4.80 -2.00 10.38
N CYS A 43 -4.13 -3.01 10.90
CA CYS A 43 -4.71 -4.00 11.79
C CYS A 43 -4.32 -3.65 13.23
N THR A 44 -5.31 -3.59 14.12
CA THR A 44 -5.12 -3.63 15.57
C THR A 44 -5.48 -5.03 16.08
N GLN A 45 -5.52 -5.23 17.39
CA GLN A 45 -5.98 -6.51 17.96
C GLN A 45 -7.44 -6.83 17.64
N THR A 46 -8.28 -5.81 17.44
CA THR A 46 -9.74 -5.95 17.32
C THR A 46 -10.28 -5.51 15.98
N ASP A 47 -9.60 -4.58 15.31
CA ASP A 47 -10.15 -3.85 14.17
C ASP A 47 -9.18 -3.84 12.99
N ILE A 48 -9.76 -3.73 11.80
CA ILE A 48 -9.02 -3.54 10.55
C ILE A 48 -9.54 -2.27 9.89
N PHE A 49 -8.64 -1.32 9.67
CA PHE A 49 -8.91 -0.07 8.97
C PHE A 49 -8.30 -0.15 7.57
N ALA A 50 -9.03 0.33 6.57
CA ALA A 50 -8.56 0.37 5.19
C ALA A 50 -8.67 1.79 4.63
N SER A 51 -7.63 2.26 3.96
CA SER A 51 -7.63 3.56 3.27
C SER A 51 -6.83 3.50 1.96
N VAL A 52 -7.20 4.33 1.00
CA VAL A 52 -6.43 4.53 -0.23
C VAL A 52 -5.66 5.83 -0.08
N VAL A 53 -4.33 5.76 -0.20
CA VAL A 53 -3.46 6.93 -0.04
C VAL A 53 -2.71 7.22 -1.33
N GLN A 54 -2.47 8.50 -1.58
CA GLN A 54 -1.53 8.95 -2.59
C GLN A 54 -0.19 9.23 -1.91
N VAL A 55 0.80 8.37 -2.16
CA VAL A 55 2.16 8.53 -1.66
C VAL A 55 2.86 9.57 -2.53
N GLY A 56 3.07 10.74 -1.96
CA GLY A 56 3.94 11.77 -2.54
C GLY A 56 5.40 11.32 -2.44
N GLU A 57 6.21 11.77 -3.40
CA GLU A 57 7.66 11.73 -3.27
C GLU A 57 8.02 12.46 -1.97
N ALA A 58 8.72 11.78 -1.05
CA ALA A 58 9.30 12.47 0.10
C ALA A 58 10.06 13.68 -0.45
N PRO A 59 9.87 14.91 0.07
CA PRO A 59 10.68 16.02 -0.37
C PRO A 59 12.13 15.60 -0.16
N GLY A 60 12.85 15.45 -1.27
CA GLY A 60 14.26 15.11 -1.25
C GLY A 60 14.94 16.01 -0.23
N SER A 61 15.72 15.38 0.65
CA SER A 61 16.73 16.02 1.47
C SER A 61 17.66 16.80 0.54
N SER A 62 17.21 18.00 0.17
CA SER A 62 17.97 19.02 -0.51
C SER A 62 18.56 19.87 0.60
N GLN A 63 19.57 19.34 1.28
CA GLN A 63 20.48 20.19 2.03
C GLN A 63 21.75 20.30 1.19
N PRO A 64 21.86 21.32 0.32
CA PRO A 64 23.13 21.68 -0.27
C PRO A 64 24.06 22.24 0.82
N SER A 65 25.35 22.05 0.55
CA SER A 65 26.55 22.14 1.38
C SER A 65 26.74 23.40 2.21
#